data_AF-A0A4V5TSM2-F1
#
_entry.id   AF-A0A4V5TSM2-F1
#
_cell.length_a   1.000
_cell.length_b   1.000
_cell.length_c   1.000
_cell.angle_alpha   90.00
_cell.angle_beta   90.00
_cell.angle_gamma   90.00
#
_symmetry.space_group_name_H-M   'P 1'
#
loop_
_entity.id
_entity.type
_entity.pdbx_description
1 polymer ?
#
loop_
_entity_poly.entity_id
_entity_poly.type
_entity_poly.pdbx_seq_one_letter_code
_entity_poly.pdbx_strand_id
1 'polypeptide(L)'
;MLASFPYLYEDEIVYSVMARYHNRSGNIDFKDTTRDLYGDARPYIISDLTSGLEILQKQLKCFAEIDMNDWLDNHTLFHYYTNFTNEAVKNKVKKEMLGNKRNGNLHSLTGQIASSVMEPLYFRFCVQCLQEDLIRYGETYWRTYQQLPSVFVCLKHNVLLQSSCVRFRQDSSTIIAASEKSCMEGISDNEQYKISNQEMKILMYLAKESYQLVVTNYSYDLNELQNIYRYLLQKKGYISIKGTVKQNELARDFVSFFGENILSLMQSMVKEDESCWLKAITRKHRKSFHPIRHMLFIYFMGQSVSSIREWKGKYYCYFGEAPYLCLNPAADHYLKAVINDVKVTRCSNTKEPIGTFECLCGFIYSRRGPDINETDKMKIGRIKAFGDVWTAKLEKYILDDKLSYRACAKLLKVDTNTIIKYSKKQLNSQLNHIESASLNQYKEAWLALIKEYPLLSKTELRKKNSALYMRLYRKDKEWLSLNSPIKSEVKKIRERINWKIRDNEILNVVEKAVNFLLSKEKLTRISIASIGREIKKKALLEKHLDKLPKTRVYISQVVESIHDFQIRRFKWAIQECRKSGEELIGWKVLRKAGLSKKNLKGDFYDTFFSENI
;
A
#
# COMPACT_ATOMS: atom_id res chain seq x y z
N MET A 1 43.81 -3.72 42.36
CA MET A 1 43.07 -2.84 43.30
C MET A 1 43.07 -1.48 42.65
N LEU A 2 41.89 -0.87 42.45
CA LEU A 2 41.78 0.44 41.81
C LEU A 2 42.52 1.49 42.66
N ALA A 3 43.54 2.13 42.08
CA ALA A 3 44.30 3.21 42.74
C ALA A 3 43.82 4.60 42.33
N SER A 4 43.31 4.74 41.11
CA SER A 4 42.66 5.94 40.58
C SER A 4 41.72 5.55 39.44
N PHE A 5 40.83 6.45 39.04
CA PHE A 5 39.99 6.27 37.86
C PHE A 5 39.95 7.57 37.04
N PRO A 6 40.06 7.54 35.70
CA PRO A 6 40.05 8.75 34.89
C PRO A 6 38.70 9.48 34.98
N TYR A 7 38.75 10.81 34.86
CA TYR A 7 37.54 11.61 34.69
C TYR A 7 36.90 11.33 33.33
N LEU A 8 35.57 11.21 33.33
CA LEU A 8 34.74 10.96 32.15
C LEU A 8 34.44 12.27 31.42
N TYR A 9 34.88 12.39 30.17
CA TYR A 9 34.68 13.62 29.38
C TYR A 9 33.28 13.69 28.76
N GLU A 10 32.89 14.90 28.35
CA GLU A 10 31.65 15.14 27.62
C GLU A 10 31.60 14.31 26.33
N ASP A 11 30.46 13.67 26.08
CA ASP A 11 30.22 12.72 24.98
C ASP A 11 31.20 11.54 24.94
N GLU A 12 31.94 11.22 26.01
CA GLU A 12 32.84 10.07 26.04
C GLU A 12 32.07 8.76 26.23
N ILE A 13 32.35 7.74 25.41
CA ILE A 13 31.71 6.42 25.60
C ILE A 13 32.33 5.69 26.80
N VAL A 14 31.53 4.96 27.58
CA VAL A 14 32.01 4.23 28.79
C VAL A 14 33.21 3.32 28.50
N TYR A 15 33.26 2.69 27.31
CA TYR A 15 34.43 1.92 26.89
C TYR A 15 35.73 2.75 26.85
N SER A 16 35.66 4.00 26.40
CA SER A 16 36.83 4.89 26.28
C SER A 16 37.46 5.20 27.63
N VAL A 17 36.66 5.52 28.65
CA VAL A 17 37.19 5.81 29.99
C VAL A 17 37.85 4.57 30.61
N MET A 18 37.30 3.37 30.35
CA MET A 18 37.90 2.10 30.77
C MET A 18 39.22 1.82 30.05
N ALA A 19 39.30 2.16 28.76
CA ALA A 19 40.51 2.03 27.97
C ALA A 19 41.59 3.01 28.44
N ARG A 20 41.22 4.25 28.79
CA ARG A 20 42.14 5.21 29.42
C ARG A 20 42.59 4.74 30.80
N TYR A 21 41.71 4.13 31.59
CA TYR A 21 42.08 3.52 32.86
C TYR A 21 43.14 2.43 32.66
N HIS A 22 42.95 1.53 31.68
CA HIS A 22 43.93 0.48 31.35
C HIS A 22 45.34 1.05 31.12
N ASN A 23 45.43 2.12 30.31
CA ASN A 23 46.70 2.76 30.03
C ASN A 23 47.31 3.44 31.27
N ARG A 24 46.49 4.08 32.10
CA ARG A 24 46.95 4.81 33.30
C ARG A 24 47.32 3.90 34.47
N SER A 25 46.67 2.75 34.60
CA SER A 25 46.96 1.80 35.67
C SER A 25 48.25 1.01 35.42
N GLY A 26 48.79 1.05 34.20
CA GLY A 26 49.97 0.28 33.81
C GLY A 26 49.70 -1.22 33.74
N ASN A 27 48.43 -1.63 33.67
CA ASN A 27 48.06 -3.03 33.53
C ASN A 27 48.57 -3.55 32.18
N ILE A 28 49.35 -4.63 32.22
CA ILE A 28 49.86 -5.28 31.00
C ILE A 28 48.75 -6.09 30.33
N ASP A 29 47.98 -6.84 31.14
CA ASP A 29 46.91 -7.69 30.66
C ASP A 29 45.53 -7.03 30.79
N PHE A 30 44.69 -7.23 29.78
CA PHE A 30 43.29 -6.81 29.83
C PHE A 30 42.50 -7.51 30.96
N LYS A 31 42.91 -8.74 31.32
CA LYS A 31 42.30 -9.50 32.43
C LYS A 31 42.51 -8.81 33.78
N ASP A 32 43.64 -8.15 33.99
CA ASP A 32 43.89 -7.42 35.23
C ASP A 32 43.03 -6.16 35.32
N THR A 33 42.85 -5.48 34.18
CA THR A 33 41.96 -4.31 34.08
C THR A 33 40.51 -4.68 34.35
N THR A 34 40.04 -5.77 33.78
CA THR A 34 38.68 -6.27 34.05
C THR A 34 38.53 -6.77 35.49
N ARG A 35 39.58 -7.33 36.10
CA ARG A 35 39.57 -7.71 37.52
C ARG A 35 39.46 -6.48 38.42
N ASP A 36 40.15 -5.40 38.09
CA ASP A 36 40.04 -4.13 38.81
C ASP A 36 38.63 -3.54 38.69
N LEU A 37 38.09 -3.48 37.47
CA LEU A 37 36.82 -2.81 37.18
C LEU A 37 35.58 -3.62 37.58
N TYR A 38 35.58 -4.93 37.36
CA TYR A 38 34.42 -5.80 37.52
C TYR A 38 34.61 -6.90 38.57
N GLY A 39 35.78 -7.00 39.19
CA GLY A 39 36.08 -8.05 40.17
C GLY A 39 36.27 -9.45 39.56
N ASP A 40 36.37 -9.57 38.23
CA ASP A 40 36.53 -10.84 37.53
C ASP A 40 37.41 -10.71 36.27
N ALA A 41 37.99 -11.83 35.83
CA ALA A 41 39.00 -11.83 34.77
C ALA A 41 38.46 -12.13 33.36
N ARG A 42 37.14 -11.91 33.08
CA ARG A 42 36.62 -12.14 31.72
C ARG A 42 37.10 -11.01 30.79
N PRO A 43 37.84 -11.32 29.71
CA PRO A 43 38.50 -10.31 28.88
C PRO A 43 37.57 -9.80 27.77
N TYR A 44 36.44 -9.20 28.14
CA TYR A 44 35.57 -8.52 27.18
C TYR A 44 34.84 -7.33 27.81
N ILE A 45 34.75 -6.23 27.06
CA ILE A 45 33.90 -5.08 27.36
C ILE A 45 33.15 -4.74 26.08
N ILE A 46 31.83 -4.60 26.21
CA ILE A 46 30.96 -4.22 25.09
C ILE A 46 31.02 -2.69 24.95
N SER A 47 31.36 -2.21 23.76
CA SER A 47 31.60 -0.78 23.49
C SER A 47 30.33 0.07 23.54
N ASP A 48 29.23 -0.40 22.94
CA ASP A 48 27.97 0.35 22.76
C ASP A 48 27.00 0.23 23.95
N LEU A 49 26.70 -1.01 24.37
CA LEU A 49 25.76 -1.33 25.44
C LEU A 49 26.51 -1.98 26.60
N THR A 50 27.40 -1.22 27.24
CA THR A 50 28.22 -1.70 28.36
C THR A 50 27.33 -2.20 29.51
N SER A 51 27.60 -3.41 30.00
CA SER A 51 26.85 -4.07 31.08
C SER A 51 27.67 -4.24 32.34
N GLY A 52 27.00 -4.51 33.47
CA GLY A 52 27.66 -4.64 34.76
C GLY A 52 27.92 -3.30 35.44
N LEU A 53 27.12 -2.26 35.12
CA LEU A 53 27.32 -0.90 35.63
C LEU A 53 27.21 -0.82 37.16
N GLU A 54 26.37 -1.64 37.80
CA GLU A 54 26.30 -1.72 39.27
C GLU A 54 27.61 -2.22 39.91
N ILE A 55 28.31 -3.13 39.23
CA ILE A 55 29.60 -3.64 39.71
C ILE A 55 30.65 -2.53 39.68
N LEU A 56 30.71 -1.80 38.56
CA LEU A 56 31.57 -0.63 38.42
C LEU A 56 31.25 0.42 39.48
N GLN A 57 29.97 0.66 39.75
CA GLN A 57 29.55 1.67 40.73
C GLN A 57 30.10 1.32 42.11
N LYS A 58 30.01 0.05 42.51
CA LYS A 58 30.55 -0.42 43.80
C LYS A 58 32.06 -0.26 43.88
N GLN A 59 32.77 -0.54 42.79
CA GLN A 59 34.23 -0.41 42.72
C GLN A 59 34.71 1.04 42.71
N LEU A 60 33.94 1.93 42.07
CA LEU A 60 34.30 3.34 41.90
C LEU A 60 33.78 4.26 43.02
N LYS A 61 32.91 3.76 43.90
CA LYS A 61 32.28 4.52 44.99
C LYS A 61 33.27 5.24 45.90
N CYS A 62 34.50 4.71 46.05
CA CYS A 62 35.54 5.34 46.85
C CYS A 62 36.16 6.59 46.21
N PHE A 63 35.99 6.80 44.90
CA PHE A 63 36.56 7.95 44.18
C PHE A 63 35.54 9.06 43.90
N ALA A 64 34.29 8.70 43.61
CA ALA A 64 33.23 9.66 43.33
C ALA A 64 31.85 9.04 43.59
N GLU A 65 30.87 9.89 43.93
CA GLU A 65 29.47 9.53 43.82
C GLU A 65 29.07 9.52 42.34
N ILE A 66 28.97 8.32 41.77
CA ILE A 66 28.64 8.13 40.36
C ILE A 66 27.17 7.72 40.24
N ASP A 67 26.38 8.51 39.52
CA ASP A 67 25.06 8.10 39.07
C ASP A 67 25.18 7.23 37.81
N MET A 68 24.88 5.94 37.95
CA MET A 68 24.91 5.02 36.82
C MET A 68 23.77 5.25 35.82
N ASN A 69 22.71 5.96 36.20
CA ASN A 69 21.70 6.38 35.22
C ASN A 69 22.26 7.46 34.29
N ASP A 70 23.02 8.41 34.81
CA ASP A 70 23.71 9.42 34.01
C ASP A 70 24.68 8.77 32.99
N TRP A 71 25.49 7.80 33.44
CA TRP A 71 26.36 7.05 32.53
C TRP A 71 25.60 6.30 31.45
N LEU A 72 24.49 5.66 31.84
CA LEU A 72 23.64 4.93 30.91
C LEU A 72 22.99 5.87 29.88
N ASP A 73 22.50 7.03 30.32
CA ASP A 73 21.76 7.97 29.47
C ASP A 73 22.69 8.82 28.57
N ASN A 74 23.89 9.19 29.05
CA ASN A 74 24.80 10.12 28.34
C ASN A 74 26.07 9.46 27.75
N HIS A 75 26.53 8.34 28.31
CA HIS A 75 27.82 7.73 27.97
C HIS A 75 27.71 6.34 27.32
N THR A 76 26.49 5.90 26.97
CA THR A 76 26.24 4.66 26.22
C THR A 76 25.32 4.90 25.02
N LEU A 77 25.17 3.89 24.16
CA LEU A 77 24.24 3.93 23.03
C LEU A 77 22.84 3.40 23.39
N PHE A 78 22.50 3.36 24.68
CA PHE A 78 21.25 2.79 25.20
C PHE A 78 20.00 3.41 24.56
N HIS A 79 19.85 4.74 24.60
CA HIS A 79 18.66 5.40 24.06
C HIS A 79 18.54 5.22 22.55
N TYR A 80 19.66 5.29 21.82
CA TYR A 80 19.67 5.10 20.38
C TYR A 80 19.06 3.74 19.97
N TYR A 81 19.43 2.66 20.66
CA TYR A 81 18.92 1.32 20.34
C TYR A 81 17.56 0.99 20.95
N THR A 82 17.09 1.73 21.95
CA THR A 82 15.85 1.40 22.68
C THR A 82 14.68 2.32 22.42
N ASN A 83 14.90 3.52 21.89
CA ASN A 83 13.83 4.50 21.62
C ASN A 83 12.75 3.93 20.68
N PHE A 84 13.12 3.15 19.66
CA PHE A 84 12.18 2.47 18.75
C PHE A 84 11.86 1.03 19.16
N THR A 85 11.89 0.74 20.45
CA THR A 85 11.51 -0.58 21.00
C THR A 85 10.35 -0.44 21.97
N ASN A 86 9.64 -1.54 22.23
CA ASN A 86 8.59 -1.55 23.24
C ASN A 86 9.16 -1.27 24.63
N GLU A 87 8.36 -0.60 25.48
CA GLU A 87 8.76 -0.22 26.83
C GLU A 87 9.25 -1.40 27.68
N ALA A 88 8.62 -2.57 27.54
CA ALA A 88 9.06 -3.79 28.21
C ALA A 88 10.49 -4.23 27.80
N VAL A 89 10.85 -4.08 26.53
CA VAL A 89 12.20 -4.38 26.02
C VAL A 89 13.20 -3.35 26.54
N LYS A 90 12.84 -2.06 26.45
CA LYS A 90 13.66 -0.96 26.98
C LYS A 90 13.99 -1.13 28.46
N ASN A 91 12.98 -1.43 29.28
CA ASN A 91 13.16 -1.68 30.71
C ASN A 91 14.00 -2.93 31.00
N LYS A 92 13.85 -3.98 30.19
CA LYS A 92 14.68 -5.19 30.31
C LYS A 92 16.14 -4.89 29.97
N VAL A 93 16.42 -4.19 28.87
CA VAL A 93 17.78 -3.79 28.49
C VAL A 93 18.40 -2.91 29.57
N LYS A 94 17.66 -1.92 30.10
CA LYS A 94 18.11 -1.06 31.20
C LYS A 94 18.51 -1.89 32.43
N LYS A 95 17.65 -2.84 32.84
CA LYS A 95 17.91 -3.72 33.99
C LYS A 95 19.15 -4.60 33.78
N GLU A 96 19.36 -5.12 32.58
CA GLU A 96 20.52 -5.96 32.27
C GLU A 96 21.83 -5.14 32.23
N MET A 97 21.80 -3.90 31.72
CA MET A 97 22.97 -3.01 31.73
C MET A 97 23.34 -2.56 33.15
N LEU A 98 22.33 -2.17 33.94
CA LEU A 98 22.48 -1.80 35.36
C LEU A 98 22.60 -3.00 36.30
N GLY A 99 22.64 -4.23 35.79
CA GLY A 99 22.68 -5.43 36.61
C GLY A 99 24.05 -5.69 37.22
N ASN A 100 24.09 -6.66 38.15
CA ASN A 100 25.30 -7.16 38.79
C ASN A 100 26.04 -8.25 37.98
N LYS A 101 25.74 -8.39 36.69
CA LYS A 101 26.37 -9.37 35.79
C LYS A 101 26.69 -8.73 34.45
N ARG A 102 27.86 -9.06 33.90
CA ARG A 102 28.19 -8.77 32.51
C ARG A 102 27.43 -9.73 31.60
N ASN A 103 26.48 -9.22 30.81
CA ASN A 103 25.59 -9.98 29.94
C ASN A 103 25.87 -9.65 28.46
N GLY A 104 26.19 -10.68 27.66
CA GLY A 104 26.44 -10.56 26.22
C GLY A 104 25.19 -10.53 25.34
N ASN A 105 24.01 -10.84 25.88
CA ASN A 105 22.79 -11.01 25.09
C ASN A 105 22.03 -9.69 24.78
N LEU A 106 22.61 -8.53 25.12
CA LEU A 106 21.97 -7.23 24.90
C LEU A 106 21.66 -6.95 23.43
N HIS A 107 22.59 -7.28 22.52
CA HIS A 107 22.41 -7.13 21.07
C HIS A 107 21.28 -8.02 20.50
N SER A 108 21.01 -9.15 21.16
CA SER A 108 19.85 -10.00 20.82
C SER A 108 18.55 -9.34 21.25
N LEU A 109 18.51 -8.77 22.47
CA LEU A 109 17.34 -8.07 23.01
C LEU A 109 16.98 -6.81 22.21
N THR A 110 17.97 -6.05 21.78
CA THR A 110 17.78 -4.85 20.93
C THR A 110 17.56 -5.18 19.46
N GLY A 111 17.64 -6.47 19.07
CA GLY A 111 17.40 -6.93 17.71
C GLY A 111 18.51 -6.60 16.71
N GLN A 112 19.69 -6.20 17.19
CA GLN A 112 20.85 -5.90 16.35
C GLN A 112 21.37 -7.15 15.62
N ILE A 113 21.34 -8.33 16.26
CA ILE A 113 21.78 -9.59 15.62
C ILE A 113 20.95 -9.92 14.37
N ALA A 114 19.65 -9.60 14.39
CA ALA A 114 18.74 -9.84 13.28
C ALA A 114 18.67 -8.66 12.29
N SER A 115 19.40 -7.57 12.57
CA SER A 115 19.47 -6.39 11.71
C SER A 115 20.40 -6.66 10.54
N SER A 116 20.05 -6.13 9.35
CA SER A 116 20.98 -6.11 8.22
C SER A 116 21.85 -4.86 8.19
N VAL A 117 21.65 -3.94 9.14
CA VAL A 117 22.46 -2.74 9.31
C VAL A 117 23.51 -3.09 10.36
N MET A 118 24.76 -3.11 9.94
CA MET A 118 25.92 -3.45 10.75
C MET A 118 26.52 -2.20 11.38
N GLU A 119 27.19 -2.39 12.50
CA GLU A 119 27.94 -1.34 13.19
C GLU A 119 29.23 -0.99 12.44
N PRO A 120 29.85 0.16 12.76
CA PRO A 120 31.19 0.46 12.26
C PRO A 120 32.17 -0.66 12.60
N LEU A 121 33.01 -1.07 11.65
CA LEU A 121 34.03 -2.09 11.89
C LEU A 121 35.13 -1.56 12.82
N TYR A 122 35.48 -0.30 12.66
CA TYR A 122 36.49 0.42 13.45
C TYR A 122 35.86 1.61 14.16
N PHE A 123 36.45 1.99 15.29
CA PHE A 123 36.10 3.25 15.95
C PHE A 123 36.37 4.42 15.00
N ARG A 124 35.42 5.35 14.94
CA ARG A 124 35.49 6.55 14.12
C ARG A 124 35.90 7.75 14.96
N PHE A 125 36.62 8.68 14.35
CA PHE A 125 37.06 9.92 14.99
C PHE A 125 37.08 11.09 14.00
N CYS A 126 37.17 12.29 14.54
CA CYS A 126 37.44 13.50 13.78
C CYS A 126 38.86 13.99 14.07
N VAL A 127 39.65 14.25 13.03
CA VAL A 127 41.05 14.73 13.15
C VAL A 127 41.12 16.06 13.90
N GLN A 128 40.17 16.97 13.67
CA GLN A 128 40.14 18.27 14.34
C GLN A 128 39.78 18.11 15.83
N CYS A 129 38.81 17.25 16.17
CA CYS A 129 38.53 16.90 17.56
C CYS A 129 39.75 16.30 18.26
N LEU A 130 40.46 15.38 17.60
CA LEU A 130 41.68 14.77 18.12
C LEU A 130 42.72 15.84 18.48
N GLN A 131 43.00 16.77 17.56
CA GLN A 131 43.97 17.85 17.79
C GLN A 131 43.55 18.78 18.94
N GLU A 132 42.28 19.17 18.99
CA GLU A 132 41.74 20.00 20.07
C GLU A 132 41.84 19.31 21.44
N ASP A 133 41.54 18.01 21.50
CA ASP A 133 41.62 17.22 22.74
C ASP A 133 43.06 17.10 23.22
N LEU A 134 44.01 16.80 22.32
CA LEU A 134 45.43 16.71 22.65
C LEU A 134 45.98 18.03 23.18
N ILE A 135 45.58 19.17 22.61
CA ILE A 135 45.98 20.50 23.09
C ILE A 135 45.36 20.80 24.46
N ARG A 136 44.07 20.48 24.65
CA ARG A 136 43.32 20.87 25.85
C ARG A 136 43.54 19.96 27.05
N TYR A 137 43.64 18.66 26.82
CA TYR A 137 43.65 17.62 27.85
C TYR A 137 44.92 16.78 27.86
N GLY A 138 45.77 16.87 26.83
CA GLY A 138 46.95 16.01 26.67
C GLY A 138 46.64 14.57 26.24
N GLU A 139 45.37 14.25 26.02
CA GLU A 139 44.89 12.94 25.57
C GLU A 139 43.57 13.14 24.79
N THR A 140 43.12 12.10 24.07
CA THR A 140 41.81 12.10 23.40
C THR A 140 40.98 10.89 23.84
N TYR A 141 39.75 10.79 23.33
CA TYR A 141 38.78 9.78 23.75
C TYR A 141 37.79 9.43 22.63
N TRP A 142 37.20 8.23 22.72
CA TRP A 142 36.15 7.82 21.77
C TRP A 142 34.82 8.48 22.13
N ARG A 143 34.27 9.26 21.20
CA ARG A 143 32.98 9.95 21.38
C ARG A 143 31.80 9.04 21.05
N THR A 144 30.73 9.12 21.83
CA THR A 144 29.51 8.29 21.70
C THR A 144 28.89 8.39 20.30
N TYR A 145 28.46 9.58 19.89
CA TYR A 145 27.69 9.76 18.67
C TYR A 145 28.50 9.44 17.40
N GLN A 146 29.82 9.59 17.44
CA GLN A 146 30.70 9.27 16.31
C GLN A 146 30.74 7.77 16.02
N GLN A 147 30.37 6.91 16.98
CA GLN A 147 30.32 5.46 16.82
C GLN A 147 28.98 4.95 16.29
N LEU A 148 28.01 5.83 16.07
CA LEU A 148 26.70 5.44 15.56
C LEU A 148 26.81 4.99 14.09
N PRO A 149 26.11 3.92 13.67
CA PRO A 149 26.21 3.44 12.29
C PRO A 149 25.72 4.45 11.23
N SER A 150 24.93 5.45 11.63
CA SER A 150 24.41 6.53 10.77
C SER A 150 25.30 7.76 10.71
N VAL A 151 26.35 7.85 11.53
CA VAL A 151 27.15 9.07 11.65
C VAL A 151 28.44 8.92 10.87
N PHE A 152 28.55 9.72 9.81
CA PHE A 152 29.75 9.80 8.95
C PHE A 152 30.41 11.18 9.01
N VAL A 153 29.81 12.14 9.71
CA VAL A 153 30.27 13.53 9.80
C VAL A 153 30.39 13.96 11.25
N CYS A 154 31.39 14.79 11.52
CA CYS A 154 31.53 15.47 12.80
C CYS A 154 30.56 16.65 12.88
N LEU A 155 29.70 16.68 13.91
CA LEU A 155 28.77 17.78 14.16
C LEU A 155 29.47 19.09 14.57
N LYS A 156 30.68 19.01 15.13
CA LYS A 156 31.45 20.20 15.55
C LYS A 156 32.18 20.87 14.38
N HIS A 157 32.85 20.05 13.56
CA HIS A 157 33.76 20.54 12.52
C HIS A 157 33.22 20.45 11.09
N ASN A 158 32.06 19.82 10.92
CA ASN A 158 31.42 19.63 9.62
C ASN A 158 32.30 18.91 8.57
N VAL A 159 33.15 17.98 9.03
CA VAL A 159 34.03 17.16 8.18
C VAL A 159 33.65 15.68 8.31
N LEU A 160 34.05 14.88 7.31
CA LEU A 160 33.88 13.43 7.38
C LEU A 160 34.73 12.82 8.50
N LEU A 161 34.16 11.85 9.20
CA LEU A 161 34.88 11.06 10.20
C LEU A 161 35.84 10.10 9.50
N GLN A 162 36.93 9.76 10.18
CA GLN A 162 37.92 8.78 9.75
C GLN A 162 37.80 7.51 10.60
N SER A 163 38.15 6.37 10.01
CA SER A 163 38.27 5.10 10.73
C SER A 163 39.66 4.99 11.37
N SER A 164 39.71 4.62 12.64
CA SER A 164 40.95 4.27 13.33
C SER A 164 41.44 2.86 12.96
N CYS A 165 42.61 2.45 13.46
CA CYS A 165 43.04 1.05 13.39
C CYS A 165 42.38 0.15 14.45
N VAL A 166 41.52 0.71 15.31
CA VAL A 166 40.93 0.03 16.46
C VAL A 166 39.55 -0.51 16.11
N ARG A 167 39.37 -1.83 16.17
CA ARG A 167 38.06 -2.45 15.93
C ARG A 167 37.03 -2.00 16.96
N PHE A 168 35.82 -1.68 16.51
CA PHE A 168 34.72 -1.28 17.39
C PHE A 168 34.26 -2.42 18.29
N ARG A 169 34.16 -3.63 17.71
CA ARG A 169 34.03 -4.89 18.44
C ARG A 169 35.38 -5.60 18.41
N GLN A 170 36.06 -5.62 19.55
CA GLN A 170 37.34 -6.30 19.68
C GLN A 170 37.16 -7.79 19.96
N ASP A 171 38.10 -8.59 19.47
CA ASP A 171 38.29 -9.97 19.92
C ASP A 171 38.81 -9.95 21.37
N SER A 172 38.52 -11.00 22.13
CA SER A 172 38.51 -11.05 23.60
C SER A 172 39.88 -10.95 24.30
N SER A 173 40.81 -10.11 23.85
CA SER A 173 42.18 -10.04 24.37
C SER A 173 42.74 -8.63 24.57
N THR A 174 42.12 -7.58 24.04
CA THR A 174 42.67 -6.22 24.13
C THR A 174 41.61 -5.19 24.50
N ILE A 175 42.07 -4.04 24.99
CA ILE A 175 41.30 -2.80 25.14
C ILE A 175 42.22 -1.66 24.70
N ILE A 176 41.75 -0.77 23.82
CA ILE A 176 42.62 0.24 23.21
C ILE A 176 41.98 1.62 23.35
N ALA A 177 42.69 2.51 24.04
CA ALA A 177 42.29 3.91 24.19
C ALA A 177 42.54 4.69 22.90
N ALA A 178 41.76 5.75 22.70
CA ALA A 178 42.04 6.70 21.63
C ALA A 178 43.38 7.41 21.90
N SER A 179 44.21 7.50 20.87
CA SER A 179 45.52 8.12 20.88
C SER A 179 45.89 8.55 19.46
N GLU A 180 46.86 9.45 19.32
CA GLU A 180 47.37 9.87 18.02
C GLU A 180 47.81 8.65 17.18
N LYS A 181 48.54 7.71 17.80
CA LYS A 181 48.97 6.47 17.14
C LYS A 181 47.77 5.64 16.64
N SER A 182 46.82 5.33 17.52
CA SER A 182 45.65 4.52 17.16
C SER A 182 44.74 5.15 16.09
N CYS A 183 44.74 6.49 16.03
CA CYS A 183 43.92 7.26 15.10
C CYS A 183 44.62 7.43 13.74
N MET A 184 45.91 7.75 13.74
CA MET A 184 46.68 8.11 12.54
C MET A 184 47.27 6.90 11.80
N GLU A 185 47.50 5.77 12.48
CA GLU A 185 47.84 4.49 11.83
C GLU A 185 46.60 3.79 11.22
N GLY A 186 45.43 4.45 11.24
CA GLY A 186 44.19 3.95 10.69
C GLY A 186 44.19 3.86 9.16
N ILE A 187 43.40 2.92 8.63
CA ILE A 187 43.16 2.79 7.18
C ILE A 187 42.36 4.02 6.73
N SER A 188 42.94 4.84 5.87
CA SER A 188 42.26 5.96 5.23
C SER A 188 41.23 5.47 4.21
N ASP A 189 40.09 4.96 4.67
CA ASP A 189 38.97 4.53 3.80
C ASP A 189 38.25 5.73 3.13
N ASN A 190 38.63 6.96 3.46
CA ASN A 190 37.94 8.18 3.01
C ASN A 190 38.23 8.58 1.55
N GLU A 191 39.10 7.89 0.83
CA GLU A 191 39.34 8.17 -0.59
C GLU A 191 38.21 7.68 -1.53
N GLN A 192 37.23 6.90 -1.05
CA GLN A 192 36.25 6.26 -1.93
C GLN A 192 34.98 7.06 -2.23
N TYR A 193 34.61 8.07 -1.44
CA TYR A 193 33.32 8.76 -1.62
C TYR A 193 33.48 10.25 -1.91
N LYS A 194 33.33 10.64 -3.19
CA LYS A 194 33.06 12.03 -3.55
C LYS A 194 31.64 12.38 -3.12
N ILE A 195 31.50 12.96 -1.93
CA ILE A 195 30.22 13.39 -1.36
C ILE A 195 29.90 14.79 -1.89
N SER A 196 28.74 14.93 -2.52
CA SER A 196 28.22 16.22 -2.98
C SER A 196 27.76 17.10 -1.82
N ASN A 197 27.66 18.41 -2.07
CA ASN A 197 27.14 19.36 -1.07
C ASN A 197 25.72 19.03 -0.58
N GLN A 198 24.88 18.41 -1.43
CA GLN A 198 23.53 18.01 -1.05
C GLN A 198 23.54 16.78 -0.14
N GLU A 199 24.36 15.77 -0.46
CA GLU A 199 24.55 14.59 0.37
C GLU A 199 25.13 14.97 1.74
N MET A 200 26.10 15.90 1.78
CA MET A 200 26.68 16.40 3.01
C MET A 200 25.62 17.01 3.94
N LYS A 201 24.64 17.75 3.40
CA LYS A 201 23.50 18.28 4.18
C LYS A 201 22.64 17.17 4.78
N ILE A 202 22.38 16.10 4.01
CA ILE A 202 21.61 14.94 4.48
C ILE A 202 22.39 14.22 5.60
N LEU A 203 23.69 13.99 5.41
CA LEU A 203 24.54 13.37 6.42
C LEU A 203 24.59 14.19 7.70
N MET A 204 24.70 15.52 7.59
CA MET A 204 24.67 16.43 8.74
C MET A 204 23.35 16.34 9.51
N TYR A 205 22.23 16.35 8.78
CA TYR A 205 20.92 16.20 9.37
C TYR A 205 20.78 14.85 10.10
N LEU A 206 21.12 13.75 9.43
CA LEU A 206 21.05 12.41 10.03
C LEU A 206 21.97 12.28 11.23
N ALA A 207 23.16 12.89 11.20
CA ALA A 207 24.06 12.88 12.35
C ALA A 207 23.47 13.64 13.54
N LYS A 208 22.82 14.79 13.29
CA LYS A 208 22.14 15.57 14.33
C LYS A 208 20.98 14.78 14.94
N GLU A 209 20.13 14.17 14.13
CA GLU A 209 19.01 13.34 14.61
C GLU A 209 19.51 12.09 15.36
N SER A 210 20.63 11.50 14.92
CA SER A 210 21.27 10.37 15.61
C SER A 210 21.79 10.77 16.99
N TYR A 211 22.39 11.95 17.11
CA TYR A 211 22.81 12.51 18.40
C TYR A 211 21.62 12.76 19.33
N GLN A 212 20.53 13.34 18.81
CA GLN A 212 19.29 13.55 19.57
C GLN A 212 18.71 12.24 20.12
N LEU A 213 18.81 11.15 19.36
CA LEU A 213 18.38 9.82 19.81
C LEU A 213 19.28 9.25 20.93
N VAL A 214 20.54 9.65 21.01
CA VAL A 214 21.44 9.23 22.10
C VAL A 214 21.12 10.01 23.38
N VAL A 215 21.01 11.34 23.31
CA VAL A 215 20.86 12.18 24.51
C VAL A 215 19.43 12.28 25.03
N THR A 216 18.42 11.86 24.26
CA THR A 216 17.01 12.00 24.64
C THR A 216 16.32 10.65 24.79
N ASN A 217 15.66 10.46 25.93
CA ASN A 217 14.78 9.33 26.18
C ASN A 217 13.41 9.53 25.50
N TYR A 218 13.27 8.99 24.30
CA TYR A 218 12.00 8.92 23.61
C TYR A 218 11.25 7.63 23.98
N SER A 219 10.06 7.74 24.59
CA SER A 219 9.08 6.64 24.66
C SER A 219 8.10 6.67 23.46
N TYR A 220 8.34 5.85 22.43
CA TYR A 220 7.41 5.68 21.31
C TYR A 220 6.61 4.38 21.47
N ASP A 221 5.28 4.46 21.38
CA ASP A 221 4.47 3.28 21.12
C ASP A 221 4.55 2.93 19.62
N LEU A 222 4.92 1.68 19.31
CA LEU A 222 5.12 1.26 17.92
C LEU A 222 3.82 1.22 17.11
N ASN A 223 2.67 0.95 17.74
CA ASN A 223 1.37 0.99 17.05
C ASN A 223 0.98 2.44 16.74
N GLU A 224 1.21 3.35 17.68
CA GLU A 224 1.01 4.79 17.46
C GLU A 224 1.94 5.33 16.37
N LEU A 225 3.22 4.96 16.39
CA LEU A 225 4.19 5.35 15.37
C LEU A 225 3.77 4.81 13.99
N GLN A 226 3.27 3.57 13.92
CA GLN A 226 2.72 3.01 12.69
C GLN A 226 1.51 3.82 12.17
N ASN A 227 0.62 4.26 13.07
CA ASN A 227 -0.52 5.10 12.69
C ASN A 227 -0.07 6.48 12.18
N ILE A 228 0.95 7.07 12.82
CA ILE A 228 1.56 8.33 12.37
C ILE A 228 2.17 8.15 10.97
N TYR A 229 2.94 7.08 10.73
CA TYR A 229 3.49 6.78 9.40
C TYR A 229 2.40 6.61 8.36
N ARG A 230 1.31 5.92 8.70
CA ARG A 230 0.16 5.74 7.82
C ARG A 230 -0.52 7.08 7.50
N TYR A 231 -0.68 7.95 8.48
CA TYR A 231 -1.23 9.30 8.29
C TYR A 231 -0.34 10.13 7.34
N LEU A 232 0.98 10.15 7.57
CA LEU A 232 1.92 10.91 6.74
C LEU A 232 1.99 10.37 5.31
N LEU A 233 1.96 9.05 5.13
CA LEU A 233 1.86 8.41 3.81
C LEU A 233 0.55 8.78 3.09
N GLN A 234 -0.57 8.87 3.81
CA GLN A 234 -1.84 9.33 3.24
C GLN A 234 -1.75 10.79 2.81
N LYS A 235 -1.20 11.66 3.67
CA LYS A 235 -1.00 13.09 3.39
C LYS A 235 -0.13 13.33 2.16
N LYS A 236 0.90 12.50 1.95
CA LYS A 236 1.76 12.56 0.75
C LYS A 236 1.21 11.80 -0.46
N GLY A 237 0.03 11.16 -0.38
CA GLY A 237 -0.60 10.47 -1.52
C GLY A 237 -0.07 9.07 -1.84
N TYR A 238 0.73 8.48 -0.94
CA TYR A 238 1.28 7.12 -1.09
C TYR A 238 0.34 6.01 -0.65
N ILE A 239 -0.86 6.32 -0.13
CA ILE A 239 -1.86 5.34 0.25
C ILE A 239 -3.09 5.44 -0.65
N SER A 240 -3.52 4.29 -1.17
CA SER A 240 -4.79 4.16 -1.89
C SER A 240 -5.98 4.33 -0.95
N ILE A 241 -7.15 4.64 -1.50
CA ILE A 241 -8.40 4.79 -0.72
C ILE A 241 -8.79 3.50 0.01
N LYS A 242 -8.38 2.33 -0.51
CA LYS A 242 -8.58 1.04 0.18
C LYS A 242 -7.64 0.85 1.37
N GLY A 243 -6.73 1.79 1.61
CA GLY A 243 -5.72 1.72 2.67
C GLY A 243 -4.47 0.94 2.31
N THR A 244 -4.21 0.70 1.02
CA THR A 244 -3.02 -0.02 0.54
C THR A 244 -1.92 0.96 0.15
N VAL A 245 -0.70 0.74 0.63
CA VAL A 245 0.47 1.56 0.26
C VAL A 245 0.88 1.29 -1.20
N LYS A 246 1.11 2.35 -1.97
CA LYS A 246 1.60 2.30 -3.34
C LYS A 246 3.12 2.06 -3.36
N GLN A 247 3.52 0.82 -3.10
CA GLN A 247 4.92 0.46 -2.83
C GLN A 247 5.89 0.87 -3.95
N ASN A 248 5.51 0.72 -5.23
CA ASN A 248 6.39 1.05 -6.35
C ASN A 248 6.61 2.57 -6.51
N GLU A 249 5.57 3.38 -6.28
CA GLU A 249 5.69 4.85 -6.30
C GLU A 249 6.56 5.31 -5.12
N LEU A 250 6.27 4.80 -3.92
CA LEU A 250 7.05 5.12 -2.72
C LEU A 250 8.53 4.75 -2.89
N ALA A 251 8.83 3.55 -3.37
CA ALA A 251 10.21 3.08 -3.55
C ALA A 251 10.99 3.97 -4.54
N ARG A 252 10.37 4.32 -5.67
CA ARG A 252 11.00 5.19 -6.69
C ARG A 252 11.31 6.57 -6.12
N ASP A 253 10.33 7.19 -5.48
CA ASP A 253 10.49 8.55 -4.93
C ASP A 253 11.50 8.56 -3.77
N PHE A 254 11.51 7.50 -2.95
CA PHE A 254 12.45 7.34 -1.86
C PHE A 254 13.90 7.24 -2.35
N VAL A 255 14.15 6.40 -3.37
CA VAL A 255 15.48 6.29 -4.00
C VAL A 255 15.87 7.59 -4.69
N SER A 256 14.94 8.24 -5.39
CA SER A 256 15.19 9.54 -6.02
C SER A 256 15.50 10.65 -5.02
N PHE A 257 14.95 10.58 -3.81
CA PHE A 257 15.15 11.61 -2.78
C PHE A 257 16.52 11.50 -2.10
N PHE A 258 16.95 10.29 -1.75
CA PHE A 258 18.22 10.06 -1.05
C PHE A 258 19.41 9.84 -1.99
N GLY A 259 19.17 9.27 -3.17
CA GLY A 259 20.22 8.72 -4.02
C GLY A 259 20.78 7.39 -3.51
N GLU A 260 21.39 6.62 -4.40
CA GLU A 260 21.94 5.30 -4.06
C GLU A 260 23.13 5.39 -3.10
N ASN A 261 23.94 6.46 -3.20
CA ASN A 261 25.12 6.64 -2.36
C ASN A 261 24.76 6.77 -0.87
N ILE A 262 23.81 7.64 -0.51
CA ILE A 262 23.32 7.78 0.87
C ILE A 262 22.69 6.48 1.36
N LEU A 263 21.85 5.83 0.54
CA LEU A 263 21.20 4.58 0.93
C LEU A 263 22.20 3.44 1.13
N SER A 264 23.29 3.43 0.37
CA SER A 264 24.42 2.50 0.52
C SER A 264 25.17 2.75 1.83
N LEU A 265 25.57 4.01 2.10
CA LEU A 265 26.21 4.41 3.35
C LEU A 265 25.36 4.03 4.58
N MET A 266 24.05 4.23 4.49
CA MET A 266 23.09 3.91 5.56
C MET A 266 22.67 2.43 5.59
N GLN A 267 23.29 1.58 4.76
CA GLN A 267 23.01 0.13 4.66
C GLN A 267 21.51 -0.19 4.48
N SER A 268 20.81 0.67 3.74
CA SER A 268 19.35 0.72 3.65
C SER A 268 18.85 0.80 2.20
N MET A 269 19.54 0.12 1.28
CA MET A 269 19.12 0.00 -0.12
C MET A 269 17.70 -0.59 -0.25
N VAL A 270 16.93 -0.04 -1.20
CA VAL A 270 15.55 -0.45 -1.47
C VAL A 270 15.56 -1.55 -2.51
N LYS A 271 15.25 -2.79 -2.09
CA LYS A 271 15.17 -3.96 -2.97
C LYS A 271 13.75 -4.15 -3.51
N GLU A 272 13.62 -4.82 -4.65
CA GLU A 272 12.32 -5.17 -5.23
C GLU A 272 11.61 -6.32 -4.50
N ASP A 273 12.34 -7.07 -3.67
CA ASP A 273 11.86 -8.24 -2.94
C ASP A 273 10.80 -7.91 -1.86
N GLU A 274 10.11 -8.94 -1.33
CA GLU A 274 9.17 -8.77 -0.21
C GLU A 274 9.87 -8.59 1.15
N SER A 275 11.14 -8.98 1.25
CA SER A 275 12.01 -8.74 2.41
C SER A 275 12.44 -7.28 2.56
N CYS A 276 12.18 -6.44 1.56
CA CYS A 276 12.54 -5.03 1.55
C CYS A 276 12.02 -4.31 2.80
N TRP A 277 12.95 -3.68 3.52
CA TRP A 277 12.66 -3.03 4.79
C TRP A 277 11.65 -1.87 4.64
N LEU A 278 11.69 -1.14 3.53
CA LEU A 278 10.77 -0.04 3.24
C LEU A 278 9.32 -0.53 3.09
N LYS A 279 9.14 -1.71 2.47
CA LYS A 279 7.82 -2.36 2.41
C LYS A 279 7.37 -2.80 3.80
N ALA A 280 8.28 -3.33 4.61
CA ALA A 280 7.97 -3.82 5.95
C ALA A 280 7.60 -2.70 6.93
N ILE A 281 8.34 -1.58 6.95
CA ILE A 281 8.11 -0.45 7.88
C ILE A 281 6.81 0.32 7.59
N THR A 282 6.31 0.24 6.35
CA THR A 282 5.04 0.87 5.93
C THR A 282 3.81 -0.04 6.10
N ARG A 283 4.02 -1.30 6.53
CA ARG A 283 2.98 -2.28 6.85
C ARG A 283 2.85 -2.39 8.38
N LYS A 284 2.16 -3.44 8.86
CA LYS A 284 2.11 -3.74 10.29
C LYS A 284 3.50 -4.05 10.81
N HIS A 285 3.94 -3.37 11.88
CA HIS A 285 5.25 -3.56 12.51
C HIS A 285 5.31 -4.92 13.23
N ARG A 286 5.53 -5.99 12.46
CA ARG A 286 5.66 -7.36 12.98
C ARG A 286 7.10 -7.72 13.37
N LYS A 287 8.05 -6.85 13.07
CA LYS A 287 9.49 -7.02 13.31
C LYS A 287 10.05 -5.70 13.86
N SER A 288 11.16 -5.77 14.57
CA SER A 288 11.93 -4.59 14.95
C SER A 288 12.65 -4.02 13.73
N PHE A 289 12.84 -2.70 13.70
CA PHE A 289 13.62 -2.02 12.66
C PHE A 289 14.77 -1.25 13.30
N HIS A 290 15.90 -1.24 12.62
CA HIS A 290 17.04 -0.45 13.06
C HIS A 290 16.69 1.06 13.09
N PRO A 291 17.15 1.84 14.09
CA PRO A 291 16.86 3.28 14.22
C PRO A 291 17.12 4.09 12.93
N ILE A 292 18.14 3.71 12.16
CA ILE A 292 18.47 4.33 10.86
C ILE A 292 17.30 4.31 9.89
N ARG A 293 16.56 3.19 9.82
CA ARG A 293 15.41 3.05 8.93
C ARG A 293 14.26 3.94 9.36
N HIS A 294 14.06 4.08 10.67
CA HIS A 294 13.10 5.05 11.21
C HIS A 294 13.51 6.48 10.88
N MET A 295 14.78 6.86 11.08
CA MET A 295 15.27 8.20 10.76
C MET A 295 15.15 8.54 9.28
N LEU A 296 15.57 7.64 8.38
CA LEU A 296 15.42 7.84 6.94
C LEU A 296 13.95 8.02 6.55
N PHE A 297 13.06 7.21 7.13
CA PHE A 297 11.64 7.31 6.84
C PHE A 297 11.01 8.60 7.39
N ILE A 298 11.35 8.98 8.62
CA ILE A 298 10.90 10.23 9.27
C ILE A 298 11.36 11.45 8.48
N TYR A 299 12.64 11.48 8.07
CA TYR A 299 13.19 12.56 7.26
C TYR A 299 12.54 12.64 5.88
N PHE A 300 12.30 11.50 5.22
CA PHE A 300 11.55 11.45 3.95
C PHE A 300 10.12 12.01 4.09
N MET A 301 9.50 11.85 5.26
CA MET A 301 8.19 12.47 5.55
C MET A 301 8.26 13.97 5.85
N GLY A 302 9.45 14.56 5.91
CA GLY A 302 9.67 15.96 6.26
C GLY A 302 9.41 16.23 7.74
N GLN A 303 9.78 15.28 8.60
CA GLN A 303 9.65 15.37 10.06
C GLN A 303 11.00 15.11 10.72
N SER A 304 11.11 15.41 12.02
CA SER A 304 12.24 15.02 12.87
C SER A 304 11.81 13.95 13.87
N VAL A 305 12.78 13.31 14.51
CA VAL A 305 12.55 12.36 15.60
C VAL A 305 11.79 13.06 16.74
N SER A 306 12.11 14.31 17.04
CA SER A 306 11.40 15.09 18.07
C SER A 306 9.95 15.45 17.68
N SER A 307 9.71 15.89 16.43
CA SER A 307 8.40 16.41 16.00
C SER A 307 7.39 15.32 15.65
N ILE A 308 7.83 14.09 15.36
CA ILE A 308 6.94 13.03 14.84
C ILE A 308 5.74 12.74 15.76
N ARG A 309 5.88 12.99 17.06
CA ARG A 309 4.84 12.76 18.09
C ARG A 309 3.66 13.71 17.99
N GLU A 310 3.84 14.88 17.39
CA GLU A 310 2.78 15.90 17.22
C GLU A 310 1.64 15.37 16.34
N TRP A 311 1.91 14.35 15.51
CA TRP A 311 0.94 13.70 14.65
C TRP A 311 0.15 12.57 15.35
N LYS A 312 0.36 12.35 16.65
CA LYS A 312 -0.36 11.35 17.42
C LYS A 312 -1.87 11.59 17.36
N GLY A 313 -2.63 10.53 17.08
CA GLY A 313 -4.09 10.57 16.99
C GLY A 313 -4.64 11.27 15.73
N LYS A 314 -3.80 11.80 14.84
CA LYS A 314 -4.26 12.42 13.59
C LYS A 314 -4.68 11.36 12.58
N TYR A 315 -5.78 11.63 11.88
CA TYR A 315 -6.30 10.79 10.81
C TYR A 315 -6.53 11.64 9.55
N TYR A 316 -6.35 11.02 8.39
CA TYR A 316 -6.45 11.75 7.13
C TYR A 316 -7.92 11.83 6.69
N CYS A 317 -8.45 13.04 6.62
CA CYS A 317 -9.81 13.30 6.17
C CYS A 317 -9.83 13.75 4.71
N TYR A 318 -10.29 12.91 3.79
CA TYR A 318 -10.42 13.27 2.37
C TYR A 318 -11.37 14.44 2.10
N PHE A 319 -12.28 14.74 3.03
CA PHE A 319 -13.40 15.69 2.85
C PHE A 319 -13.43 16.78 3.93
N GLY A 320 -12.32 16.97 4.66
CA GLY A 320 -12.25 17.80 5.85
C GLY A 320 -12.78 17.12 7.11
N GLU A 321 -12.66 17.80 8.24
CA GLU A 321 -13.16 17.33 9.53
C GLU A 321 -14.68 17.51 9.61
N ALA A 322 -15.35 16.58 10.30
CA ALA A 322 -16.77 16.69 10.60
C ALA A 322 -17.03 17.83 11.61
N PRO A 323 -18.24 18.44 11.61
CA PRO A 323 -19.42 18.10 10.81
C PRO A 323 -19.43 18.67 9.37
N TYR A 324 -20.10 17.99 8.46
CA TYR A 324 -20.25 18.34 7.04
C TYR A 324 -21.58 19.05 6.73
N LEU A 325 -21.59 19.86 5.68
CA LEU A 325 -22.73 20.69 5.26
C LEU A 325 -23.91 19.85 4.75
N CYS A 326 -25.13 20.12 5.22
CA CYS A 326 -26.33 19.63 4.53
C CYS A 326 -26.59 20.45 3.27
N LEU A 327 -26.64 19.80 2.12
CA LEU A 327 -26.89 20.46 0.84
C LEU A 327 -28.34 20.29 0.35
N ASN A 328 -29.28 20.01 1.26
CA ASN A 328 -30.72 19.93 0.96
C ASN A 328 -31.37 21.32 1.00
N PRO A 329 -31.78 21.92 -0.13
CA PRO A 329 -32.39 23.25 -0.14
C PRO A 329 -33.78 23.31 0.52
N ALA A 330 -34.42 22.16 0.74
CA ALA A 330 -35.72 22.09 1.40
C ALA A 330 -35.64 22.14 2.94
N ALA A 331 -34.46 21.86 3.51
CA ALA A 331 -34.26 21.76 4.93
C ALA A 331 -33.90 23.11 5.57
N ASP A 332 -34.37 23.36 6.79
CA ASP A 332 -34.08 24.61 7.54
C ASP A 332 -32.61 24.74 7.99
N HIS A 333 -31.86 23.66 7.82
CA HIS A 333 -30.42 23.57 8.05
C HIS A 333 -29.61 23.47 6.75
N TYR A 334 -30.16 23.95 5.62
CA TYR A 334 -29.41 24.08 4.37
C TYR A 334 -28.12 24.88 4.59
N LEU A 335 -26.99 24.35 4.11
CA LEU A 335 -25.64 24.88 4.28
C LEU A 335 -25.18 25.00 5.74
N LYS A 336 -25.83 24.32 6.69
CA LYS A 336 -25.32 24.15 8.06
C LYS A 336 -24.58 22.82 8.20
N ALA A 337 -23.53 22.82 9.02
CA ALA A 337 -22.71 21.64 9.28
C ALA A 337 -23.41 20.74 10.31
N VAL A 338 -24.08 19.68 9.84
CA VAL A 338 -24.92 18.80 10.69
C VAL A 338 -24.67 17.30 10.45
N ILE A 339 -23.85 16.94 9.46
CA ILE A 339 -23.57 15.55 9.11
C ILE A 339 -22.26 15.14 9.79
N ASN A 340 -22.29 14.16 10.69
CA ASN A 340 -21.09 13.79 11.45
C ASN A 340 -20.22 12.74 10.76
N ASP A 341 -20.82 11.91 9.89
CA ASP A 341 -20.13 10.79 9.27
C ASP A 341 -20.14 10.86 7.74
N VAL A 342 -19.07 10.35 7.13
CA VAL A 342 -18.95 10.22 5.68
C VAL A 342 -18.47 8.83 5.30
N LYS A 343 -19.21 8.18 4.38
CA LYS A 343 -18.79 6.90 3.81
C LYS A 343 -17.91 7.13 2.59
N VAL A 344 -16.62 6.86 2.73
CA VAL A 344 -15.63 7.02 1.64
C VAL A 344 -15.50 5.73 0.82
N THR A 345 -15.62 5.88 -0.50
CA THR A 345 -15.49 4.82 -1.50
C THR A 345 -14.56 5.25 -2.62
N ARG A 346 -14.13 4.34 -3.49
CA ARG A 346 -13.23 4.65 -4.62
C ARG A 346 -14.00 4.73 -5.94
N CYS A 347 -13.75 5.78 -6.72
CA CYS A 347 -14.25 5.87 -8.10
C CYS A 347 -13.57 4.82 -8.99
N SER A 348 -14.36 4.05 -9.75
CA SER A 348 -13.85 3.02 -10.67
C SER A 348 -13.00 3.61 -11.81
N ASN A 349 -13.36 4.81 -12.28
CA ASN A 349 -12.73 5.45 -13.43
C ASN A 349 -11.54 6.32 -13.01
N THR A 350 -11.75 7.28 -12.11
CA THR A 350 -10.72 8.26 -11.74
C THR A 350 -9.81 7.77 -10.61
N LYS A 351 -10.20 6.70 -9.89
CA LYS A 351 -9.51 6.19 -8.70
C LYS A 351 -9.49 7.18 -7.51
N GLU A 352 -10.21 8.29 -7.60
CA GLU A 352 -10.37 9.31 -6.55
C GLU A 352 -11.40 8.89 -5.49
N PRO A 353 -11.34 9.47 -4.28
CA PRO A 353 -12.30 9.22 -3.22
C PRO A 353 -13.67 9.82 -3.55
N ILE A 354 -14.71 9.06 -3.25
CA ILE A 354 -16.11 9.49 -3.30
C ILE A 354 -16.67 9.39 -1.89
N GLY A 355 -16.98 10.53 -1.29
CA GLY A 355 -17.64 10.65 0.00
C GLY A 355 -19.14 10.60 -0.21
N THR A 356 -19.83 9.74 0.54
CA THR A 356 -21.29 9.71 0.62
C THR A 356 -21.70 10.29 1.97
N PHE A 357 -22.51 11.33 1.91
CA PHE A 357 -22.97 12.11 3.05
C PHE A 357 -24.45 11.83 3.24
N GLU A 358 -24.83 11.46 4.45
CA GLU A 358 -26.19 11.10 4.83
C GLU A 358 -26.64 12.03 5.95
N CYS A 359 -27.63 12.87 5.64
CA CYS A 359 -28.19 13.81 6.60
C CYS A 359 -29.42 13.22 7.27
N LEU A 360 -29.68 13.61 8.53
CA LEU A 360 -30.88 13.23 9.27
C LEU A 360 -32.20 13.64 8.59
N CYS A 361 -32.18 14.63 7.67
CA CYS A 361 -33.34 14.99 6.86
C CYS A 361 -33.65 14.01 5.70
N GLY A 362 -32.92 12.89 5.64
CA GLY A 362 -33.03 11.86 4.60
C GLY A 362 -32.33 12.22 3.28
N PHE A 363 -31.70 13.39 3.19
CA PHE A 363 -30.97 13.80 1.99
C PHE A 363 -29.60 13.11 1.96
N ILE A 364 -29.37 12.35 0.88
CA ILE A 364 -28.13 11.59 0.66
C ILE A 364 -27.50 12.05 -0.64
N TYR A 365 -26.26 12.54 -0.57
CA TYR A 365 -25.51 12.97 -1.73
C TYR A 365 -24.08 12.47 -1.69
N SER A 366 -23.40 12.52 -2.83
CA SER A 366 -21.98 12.19 -2.92
C SER A 366 -21.16 13.32 -3.52
N ARG A 367 -19.96 13.53 -2.98
CA ARG A 367 -18.92 14.42 -3.53
C ARG A 367 -17.74 13.60 -4.03
N ARG A 368 -17.10 14.07 -5.10
CA ARG A 368 -15.78 13.60 -5.52
C ARG A 368 -14.74 14.45 -4.80
N GLY A 369 -13.77 13.80 -4.17
CA GLY A 369 -12.68 14.46 -3.47
C GLY A 369 -11.32 14.02 -4.01
N PRO A 370 -10.23 14.25 -3.24
CA PRO A 370 -10.24 14.97 -1.97
C PRO A 370 -10.67 16.43 -2.15
N ASP A 371 -11.23 17.04 -1.11
CA ASP A 371 -11.51 18.48 -1.12
C ASP A 371 -10.18 19.23 -1.03
N ILE A 372 -9.96 20.17 -1.95
CA ILE A 372 -8.75 21.00 -1.99
C ILE A 372 -9.09 22.44 -1.61
N ASN A 373 -10.25 22.94 -2.08
CA ASN A 373 -10.70 24.30 -1.86
C ASN A 373 -11.99 24.32 -1.02
N GLU A 374 -12.24 25.43 -0.33
CA GLU A 374 -13.49 25.63 0.45
C GLU A 374 -14.76 25.47 -0.40
N THR A 375 -14.69 25.80 -1.69
CA THR A 375 -15.82 25.63 -2.62
C THR A 375 -16.17 24.16 -2.88
N ASP A 376 -15.24 23.23 -2.68
CA ASP A 376 -15.47 21.79 -2.89
C ASP A 376 -16.47 21.23 -1.86
N LYS A 377 -16.55 21.84 -0.67
CA LYS A 377 -17.51 21.47 0.38
C LYS A 377 -18.97 21.58 -0.10
N MET A 378 -19.24 22.51 -1.02
CA MET A 378 -20.58 22.82 -1.55
C MET A 378 -20.90 22.08 -2.87
N LYS A 379 -19.94 21.39 -3.50
CA LYS A 379 -20.16 20.73 -4.79
C LYS A 379 -20.86 19.38 -4.63
N ILE A 380 -22.09 19.28 -5.14
CA ILE A 380 -22.79 17.99 -5.24
C ILE A 380 -22.34 17.28 -6.52
N GLY A 381 -21.84 16.05 -6.40
CA GLY A 381 -21.57 15.18 -7.54
C GLY A 381 -22.83 14.43 -8.00
N ARG A 382 -23.42 13.64 -7.10
CA ARG A 382 -24.67 12.89 -7.38
C ARG A 382 -25.56 12.88 -6.16
N ILE A 383 -26.84 13.19 -6.36
CA ILE A 383 -27.88 13.01 -5.35
C ILE A 383 -28.32 11.54 -5.41
N LYS A 384 -28.23 10.83 -4.28
CA LYS A 384 -28.62 9.42 -4.13
C LYS A 384 -30.04 9.29 -3.60
N ALA A 385 -30.43 10.17 -2.68
CA ALA A 385 -31.78 10.27 -2.14
C ALA A 385 -32.10 11.72 -1.78
N PHE A 386 -33.35 12.14 -2.01
CA PHE A 386 -33.83 13.47 -1.63
C PHE A 386 -34.35 13.51 -0.18
N GLY A 387 -34.85 12.39 0.35
CA GLY A 387 -35.37 12.30 1.71
C GLY A 387 -36.77 12.89 1.88
N ASP A 388 -37.37 12.62 3.03
CA ASP A 388 -38.77 12.95 3.32
C ASP A 388 -39.00 14.46 3.45
N VAL A 389 -38.02 15.19 3.99
CA VAL A 389 -38.08 16.65 4.13
C VAL A 389 -38.17 17.32 2.77
N TRP A 390 -37.44 16.81 1.77
CA TRP A 390 -37.50 17.36 0.42
C TRP A 390 -38.83 17.05 -0.26
N THR A 391 -39.36 15.82 -0.10
CA THR A 391 -40.65 15.44 -0.70
C THR A 391 -41.82 16.19 -0.08
N ALA A 392 -41.81 16.40 1.24
CA ALA A 392 -42.85 17.18 1.92
C ALA A 392 -42.83 18.66 1.49
N LYS A 393 -41.63 19.24 1.33
CA LYS A 393 -41.50 20.62 0.82
C LYS A 393 -41.98 20.74 -0.62
N LEU A 394 -41.73 19.73 -1.45
CA LEU A 394 -42.22 19.69 -2.83
C LEU A 394 -43.76 19.63 -2.89
N GLU A 395 -44.38 18.78 -2.06
CA GLU A 395 -45.84 18.68 -1.96
C GLU A 395 -46.44 20.03 -1.56
N LYS A 396 -45.90 20.67 -0.52
CA LYS A 396 -46.32 22.00 -0.09
C LYS A 396 -46.27 23.02 -1.24
N TYR A 397 -45.17 23.06 -2.00
CA TYR A 397 -45.03 23.99 -3.13
C TYR A 397 -46.03 23.74 -4.26
N ILE A 398 -46.41 22.49 -4.51
CA ILE A 398 -47.33 22.12 -5.60
C ILE A 398 -48.80 22.27 -5.17
N LEU A 399 -49.15 21.78 -3.98
CA LEU A 399 -50.53 21.67 -3.50
C LEU A 399 -51.00 22.96 -2.82
N ASP A 400 -50.19 23.49 -1.90
CA ASP A 400 -50.58 24.63 -1.08
C ASP A 400 -50.24 25.94 -1.81
N ASP A 401 -48.99 26.10 -2.23
CA ASP A 401 -48.49 27.34 -2.84
C ASP A 401 -48.78 27.43 -4.36
N LYS A 402 -49.30 26.35 -4.98
CA LYS A 402 -49.67 26.25 -6.40
C LYS A 402 -48.58 26.75 -7.37
N LEU A 403 -47.32 26.53 -7.03
CA LEU A 403 -46.18 26.97 -7.82
C LEU A 403 -46.00 26.12 -9.08
N SER A 404 -45.54 26.76 -10.16
CA SER A 404 -45.19 26.03 -11.39
C SER A 404 -44.00 25.10 -11.17
N TYR A 405 -43.91 24.01 -11.94
CA TYR A 405 -42.77 23.08 -11.85
C TYR A 405 -41.40 23.75 -12.04
N ARG A 406 -41.32 24.79 -12.89
CA ARG A 406 -40.10 25.57 -13.08
C ARG A 406 -39.75 26.41 -11.84
N ALA A 407 -40.74 26.99 -11.17
CA ALA A 407 -40.53 27.73 -9.93
C ALA A 407 -40.05 26.79 -8.80
N CYS A 408 -40.68 25.63 -8.65
CA CYS A 408 -40.26 24.60 -7.70
C CYS A 408 -38.82 24.12 -7.97
N ALA A 409 -38.47 23.89 -9.24
CA ALA A 409 -37.13 23.48 -9.65
C ALA A 409 -36.06 24.51 -9.26
N LYS A 410 -36.36 25.81 -9.44
CA LYS A 410 -35.47 26.91 -9.05
C LYS A 410 -35.27 26.98 -7.54
N LEU A 411 -36.35 26.88 -6.75
CA LEU A 411 -36.28 26.92 -5.28
C LEU A 411 -35.54 25.71 -4.69
N LEU A 412 -35.83 24.51 -5.21
CA LEU A 412 -35.23 23.26 -4.74
C LEU A 412 -33.89 22.93 -5.39
N LYS A 413 -33.37 23.82 -6.25
CA LYS A 413 -32.08 23.71 -6.97
C LYS A 413 -31.90 22.37 -7.71
N VAL A 414 -32.93 21.93 -8.44
CA VAL A 414 -32.92 20.70 -9.25
C VAL A 414 -33.40 20.97 -10.67
N ASP A 415 -33.21 20.00 -11.58
CA ASP A 415 -33.79 20.07 -12.92
C ASP A 415 -35.32 19.89 -12.88
N THR A 416 -36.02 20.58 -13.79
CA THR A 416 -37.49 20.54 -13.89
C THR A 416 -38.03 19.12 -14.10
N ASN A 417 -37.32 18.25 -14.82
CA ASN A 417 -37.74 16.85 -15.00
C ASN A 417 -37.68 16.05 -13.70
N THR A 418 -36.80 16.43 -12.76
CA THR A 418 -36.73 15.82 -11.43
C THR A 418 -38.01 16.11 -10.67
N ILE A 419 -38.48 17.37 -10.69
CA ILE A 419 -39.75 17.76 -10.08
C ILE A 419 -40.92 16.96 -10.66
N ILE A 420 -41.01 16.91 -11.99
CA ILE A 420 -42.08 16.17 -12.70
C ILE A 420 -42.05 14.68 -12.35
N LYS A 421 -40.86 14.08 -12.24
CA LYS A 421 -40.69 12.67 -11.90
C LYS A 421 -41.21 12.37 -10.49
N TYR A 422 -40.86 13.20 -9.52
CA TYR A 422 -41.26 12.98 -8.13
C TYR A 422 -42.72 13.32 -7.87
N SER A 423 -43.27 14.36 -8.52
CA SER A 423 -44.70 14.66 -8.42
C SER A 423 -45.57 13.52 -8.97
N LYS A 424 -45.23 12.97 -10.14
CA LYS A 424 -45.96 11.83 -10.74
C LYS A 424 -45.89 10.56 -9.89
N LYS A 425 -44.77 10.32 -9.19
CA LYS A 425 -44.62 9.16 -8.31
C LYS A 425 -45.56 9.26 -7.11
N GLN A 426 -45.81 10.47 -6.62
CA GLN A 426 -46.76 10.77 -5.54
C GLN A 426 -48.22 10.61 -5.99
N LEU A 427 -48.58 11.16 -7.16
CA LEU A 427 -49.89 10.94 -7.77
C LEU A 427 -50.19 9.46 -8.00
N ASN A 428 -49.20 8.69 -8.47
CA ASN A 428 -49.35 7.23 -8.64
C ASN A 428 -49.43 6.47 -7.31
N SER A 429 -48.83 6.97 -6.22
CA SER A 429 -49.01 6.37 -4.89
C SER A 429 -50.40 6.61 -4.32
N GLN A 430 -51.03 7.75 -4.65
CA GLN A 430 -52.43 8.03 -4.35
C GLN A 430 -53.39 7.22 -5.25
N LEU A 431 -53.09 7.06 -6.55
CA LEU A 431 -53.89 6.25 -7.49
C LEU A 431 -53.84 4.74 -7.18
N ASN A 432 -52.71 4.23 -6.67
CA ASN A 432 -52.58 2.81 -6.29
C ASN A 432 -53.40 2.43 -5.04
N HIS A 433 -54.00 3.39 -4.34
CA HIS A 433 -54.97 3.11 -3.28
C HIS A 433 -56.41 2.90 -3.80
N ILE A 434 -56.66 3.11 -5.12
CA ILE A 434 -58.03 3.15 -5.69
C ILE A 434 -58.29 2.03 -6.73
N GLU A 435 -57.29 1.30 -7.23
CA GLU A 435 -57.52 0.11 -8.09
C GLU A 435 -56.91 -1.18 -7.53
N SER A 436 -57.60 -1.78 -6.56
CA SER A 436 -57.41 -3.20 -6.23
C SER A 436 -58.49 -4.05 -6.89
N ALA A 437 -58.29 -4.43 -8.15
CA ALA A 437 -58.93 -5.66 -8.66
C ALA A 437 -58.52 -6.81 -7.72
N SER A 438 -59.51 -7.45 -7.10
CA SER A 438 -59.29 -8.36 -5.99
C SER A 438 -58.45 -9.56 -6.45
N LEU A 439 -57.59 -10.07 -5.58
CA LEU A 439 -56.79 -11.27 -5.85
C LEU A 439 -57.67 -12.44 -6.32
N ASN A 440 -58.94 -12.48 -5.89
CA ASN A 440 -59.91 -13.50 -6.27
C ASN A 440 -60.29 -13.45 -7.76
N GLN A 441 -60.41 -12.26 -8.36
CA GLN A 441 -60.72 -12.15 -9.80
C GLN A 441 -59.61 -12.75 -10.67
N TYR A 442 -58.35 -12.59 -10.26
CA TYR A 442 -57.23 -13.23 -10.97
C TYR A 442 -57.22 -14.75 -10.79
N LYS A 443 -57.58 -15.24 -9.59
CA LYS A 443 -57.67 -16.68 -9.30
C LYS A 443 -58.77 -17.34 -10.13
N GLU A 444 -59.95 -16.70 -10.21
CA GLU A 444 -61.07 -17.15 -11.04
C GLU A 444 -60.72 -17.19 -12.53
N ALA A 445 -60.10 -16.13 -13.05
CA ALA A 445 -59.66 -16.08 -14.44
C ALA A 445 -58.63 -17.18 -14.76
N TRP A 446 -57.77 -17.56 -13.82
CA TRP A 446 -56.80 -18.63 -14.01
C TRP A 446 -57.43 -20.02 -14.01
N LEU A 447 -58.40 -20.27 -13.12
CA LEU A 447 -59.17 -21.51 -13.11
C LEU A 447 -60.04 -21.66 -14.36
N ALA A 448 -60.63 -20.56 -14.85
CA ALA A 448 -61.36 -20.54 -16.12
C ALA A 448 -60.44 -20.92 -17.29
N LEU A 449 -59.21 -20.38 -17.32
CA LEU A 449 -58.22 -20.69 -18.34
C LEU A 449 -57.81 -22.18 -18.35
N ILE A 450 -57.76 -22.81 -17.17
CA ILE A 450 -57.49 -24.25 -17.04
C ILE A 450 -58.68 -25.08 -17.53
N LYS A 451 -59.91 -24.68 -17.20
CA LYS A 451 -61.13 -25.35 -17.69
C LYS A 451 -61.29 -25.25 -19.20
N GLU A 452 -60.93 -24.11 -19.79
CA GLU A 452 -61.00 -23.88 -21.23
C GLU A 452 -59.96 -24.73 -22.00
N TYR A 453 -58.81 -25.01 -21.37
CA TYR A 453 -57.70 -25.75 -21.99
C TYR A 453 -57.16 -26.89 -21.09
N PRO A 454 -57.95 -27.96 -20.86
CA PRO A 454 -57.61 -28.99 -19.88
C PRO A 454 -56.39 -29.85 -20.25
N LEU A 455 -56.01 -29.88 -21.53
CA LEU A 455 -54.87 -30.66 -22.04
C LEU A 455 -53.55 -29.88 -22.09
N LEU A 456 -53.57 -28.56 -21.84
CA LEU A 456 -52.36 -27.74 -21.93
C LEU A 456 -51.53 -27.81 -20.65
N SER A 457 -50.21 -27.88 -20.81
CA SER A 457 -49.29 -27.80 -19.68
C SER A 457 -49.27 -26.39 -19.07
N LYS A 458 -48.85 -26.27 -17.81
CA LYS A 458 -48.61 -24.99 -17.13
C LYS A 458 -47.79 -24.00 -17.98
N THR A 459 -46.81 -24.52 -18.72
CA THR A 459 -45.94 -23.72 -19.60
C THR A 459 -46.67 -23.17 -20.82
N GLU A 460 -47.64 -23.90 -21.34
CA GLU A 460 -48.45 -23.50 -22.50
C GLU A 460 -49.57 -22.54 -22.07
N LEU A 461 -50.21 -22.79 -20.91
CA LEU A 461 -51.17 -21.86 -20.30
C LEU A 461 -50.53 -20.51 -19.99
N ARG A 462 -49.28 -20.50 -19.51
CA ARG A 462 -48.49 -19.27 -19.32
C ARG A 462 -48.31 -18.50 -20.62
N LYS A 463 -48.12 -19.17 -21.76
CA LYS A 463 -47.97 -18.49 -23.06
C LYS A 463 -49.29 -17.90 -23.54
N LYS A 464 -50.41 -18.55 -23.24
CA LYS A 464 -51.76 -18.06 -23.59
C LYS A 464 -52.13 -16.78 -22.85
N ASN A 465 -51.84 -16.68 -21.55
CA ASN A 465 -52.04 -15.44 -20.81
C ASN A 465 -50.86 -15.13 -19.87
N SER A 466 -49.81 -14.56 -20.46
CA SER A 466 -48.57 -14.24 -19.76
C SER A 466 -48.75 -13.16 -18.70
N ALA A 467 -49.64 -12.19 -18.94
CA ALA A 467 -49.94 -11.10 -18.00
C ALA A 467 -50.63 -11.62 -16.73
N LEU A 468 -51.67 -12.46 -16.88
CA LEU A 468 -52.38 -13.09 -15.77
C LEU A 468 -51.45 -13.98 -14.93
N TYR A 469 -50.65 -14.82 -15.60
CA TYR A 469 -49.67 -15.68 -14.93
C TYR A 469 -48.67 -14.87 -14.11
N MET A 470 -48.13 -13.78 -14.68
CA MET A 470 -47.15 -12.94 -13.97
C MET A 470 -47.77 -12.15 -12.81
N ARG A 471 -49.04 -11.78 -12.88
CA ARG A 471 -49.77 -11.13 -11.77
C ARG A 471 -49.95 -12.11 -10.60
N LEU A 472 -50.42 -13.33 -10.86
CA LEU A 472 -50.58 -14.37 -9.83
C LEU A 472 -49.24 -14.83 -9.27
N TYR A 473 -48.22 -15.00 -10.10
CA TYR A 473 -46.89 -15.41 -9.65
C TYR A 473 -46.26 -14.41 -8.65
N ARG A 474 -46.55 -13.11 -8.80
CA ARG A 474 -46.05 -12.06 -7.90
C ARG A 474 -46.89 -11.92 -6.63
N LYS A 475 -48.21 -12.14 -6.71
CA LYS A 475 -49.13 -11.95 -5.58
C LYS A 475 -49.35 -13.21 -4.74
N ASP A 476 -49.39 -14.39 -5.35
CA ASP A 476 -49.70 -15.66 -4.69
C ASP A 476 -49.10 -16.86 -5.47
N LYS A 477 -47.78 -17.03 -5.33
CA LYS A 477 -47.00 -18.03 -6.05
C LYS A 477 -47.35 -19.46 -5.66
N GLU A 478 -47.66 -19.69 -4.38
CA GLU A 478 -47.99 -21.01 -3.84
C GLU A 478 -49.33 -21.49 -4.38
N TRP A 479 -50.36 -20.64 -4.32
CA TRP A 479 -51.66 -20.95 -4.89
C TRP A 479 -51.57 -21.26 -6.39
N LEU A 480 -50.81 -20.47 -7.16
CA LEU A 480 -50.60 -20.70 -8.58
C LEU A 480 -49.90 -22.04 -8.86
N SER A 481 -49.02 -22.48 -7.96
CA SER A 481 -48.33 -23.76 -8.12
C SER A 481 -49.22 -24.96 -7.86
N LEU A 482 -50.07 -24.89 -6.82
CA LEU A 482 -51.03 -25.93 -6.47
C LEU A 482 -52.16 -26.05 -7.51
N ASN A 483 -52.58 -24.92 -8.10
CA ASN A 483 -53.69 -24.84 -9.05
C ASN A 483 -53.19 -24.74 -10.51
N SER A 484 -52.15 -25.50 -10.87
CA SER A 484 -51.67 -25.62 -12.25
C SER A 484 -51.45 -27.10 -12.61
N PRO A 485 -51.61 -27.50 -13.89
CA PRO A 485 -51.41 -28.89 -14.33
C PRO A 485 -50.04 -29.45 -13.94
N ILE A 486 -50.03 -30.65 -13.36
CA ILE A 486 -48.82 -31.35 -12.89
C ILE A 486 -48.03 -31.85 -14.10
N LYS A 487 -46.71 -31.74 -14.03
CA LYS A 487 -45.76 -32.08 -15.08
C LYS A 487 -45.77 -33.60 -15.33
N SER A 488 -46.06 -34.06 -16.53
CA SER A 488 -45.79 -35.46 -16.92
C SER A 488 -44.30 -35.64 -17.22
N GLU A 489 -43.66 -36.63 -16.60
CA GLU A 489 -42.28 -36.98 -16.88
C GLU A 489 -42.17 -37.68 -18.24
N VAL A 490 -41.62 -36.99 -19.23
CA VAL A 490 -41.22 -37.63 -20.49
C VAL A 490 -39.86 -38.31 -20.29
N LYS A 491 -39.83 -39.65 -20.27
CA LYS A 491 -38.60 -40.44 -20.36
C LYS A 491 -37.90 -40.13 -21.69
N LYS A 492 -36.82 -39.36 -21.66
CA LYS A 492 -35.94 -39.19 -22.84
C LYS A 492 -35.18 -40.49 -23.10
N ILE A 493 -35.59 -41.20 -24.16
CA ILE A 493 -34.77 -42.24 -24.78
C ILE A 493 -33.47 -41.56 -25.23
N ARG A 494 -32.33 -41.95 -24.62
CA ARG A 494 -31.00 -41.48 -25.06
C ARG A 494 -30.47 -42.47 -26.08
N GLU A 495 -30.61 -42.16 -27.36
CA GLU A 495 -29.89 -42.89 -28.41
C GLU A 495 -28.38 -42.78 -28.18
N ARG A 496 -27.69 -43.92 -28.22
CA ARG A 496 -26.25 -44.02 -27.99
C ARG A 496 -25.52 -43.49 -29.23
N ILE A 497 -25.00 -42.27 -29.13
CA ILE A 497 -24.31 -41.58 -30.24
C ILE A 497 -23.02 -42.34 -30.62
N ASN A 498 -22.90 -42.75 -31.90
CA ASN A 498 -21.66 -43.27 -32.46
C ASN A 498 -20.70 -42.12 -32.79
N TRP A 499 -19.70 -41.92 -31.93
CA TRP A 499 -18.76 -40.79 -32.04
C TRP A 499 -17.84 -40.86 -33.27
N LYS A 500 -17.55 -42.05 -33.80
CA LYS A 500 -16.64 -42.20 -34.95
C LYS A 500 -17.27 -41.68 -36.25
N ILE A 501 -18.55 -41.97 -36.47
CA ILE A 501 -19.31 -41.45 -37.62
C ILE A 501 -19.48 -39.93 -37.47
N ARG A 502 -19.87 -39.51 -36.25
CA ARG A 502 -20.07 -38.09 -35.94
C ARG A 502 -18.79 -37.25 -36.11
N ASP A 503 -17.62 -37.80 -35.80
CA ASP A 503 -16.34 -37.10 -36.01
C ASP A 503 -16.08 -36.82 -37.49
N ASN A 504 -16.33 -37.78 -38.39
CA ASN A 504 -16.19 -37.55 -39.83
C ASN A 504 -17.21 -36.52 -40.35
N GLU A 505 -18.47 -36.59 -39.91
CA GLU A 505 -19.50 -35.62 -40.29
C GLU A 505 -19.16 -34.21 -39.83
N ILE A 506 -18.71 -34.07 -38.58
CA ILE A 506 -18.35 -32.77 -38.03
C ILE A 506 -17.10 -32.21 -38.71
N LEU A 507 -16.10 -33.03 -39.01
CA LEU A 507 -14.90 -32.62 -39.73
C LEU A 507 -15.26 -31.95 -41.07
N ASN A 508 -16.09 -32.60 -41.91
CA ASN A 508 -16.50 -32.06 -43.21
C ASN A 508 -17.24 -30.71 -43.08
N VAL A 509 -18.12 -30.58 -42.07
CA VAL A 509 -18.85 -29.33 -41.84
C VAL A 509 -17.92 -28.23 -41.28
N VAL A 510 -16.91 -28.61 -40.47
CA VAL A 510 -15.90 -27.70 -39.93
C VAL A 510 -14.97 -27.18 -41.04
N GLU A 511 -14.51 -28.03 -41.96
CA GLU A 511 -13.70 -27.63 -43.11
C GLU A 511 -14.42 -26.59 -43.97
N LYS A 512 -15.69 -26.85 -44.29
CA LYS A 512 -16.54 -25.89 -45.03
C LYS A 512 -16.70 -24.57 -44.28
N ALA A 513 -16.90 -24.62 -42.97
CA ALA A 513 -17.04 -23.42 -42.15
C ALA A 513 -15.74 -22.60 -42.06
N VAL A 514 -14.58 -23.25 -41.98
CA VAL A 514 -13.28 -22.56 -41.98
C VAL A 514 -13.04 -21.86 -43.32
N ASN A 515 -13.28 -22.54 -44.44
CA ASN A 515 -13.17 -21.95 -45.78
C ASN A 515 -14.11 -20.74 -45.95
N PHE A 516 -15.35 -20.85 -45.46
CA PHE A 516 -16.30 -19.74 -45.47
C PHE A 516 -15.85 -18.57 -44.58
N LEU A 517 -15.29 -18.84 -43.40
CA LEU A 517 -14.78 -17.78 -42.51
C LEU A 517 -13.55 -17.06 -43.09
N LEU A 518 -12.75 -17.75 -43.91
CA LEU A 518 -11.62 -17.18 -44.63
C LEU A 518 -12.05 -16.31 -45.82
N SER A 519 -13.17 -16.63 -46.48
CA SER A 519 -13.66 -15.90 -47.65
C SER A 519 -14.50 -14.66 -47.34
N LYS A 520 -14.85 -14.42 -46.07
CA LYS A 520 -15.63 -13.23 -45.66
C LYS A 520 -14.84 -11.93 -45.89
N GLU A 521 -15.50 -10.95 -46.49
CA GLU A 521 -14.97 -9.57 -46.61
C GLU A 521 -14.60 -8.99 -45.25
N LYS A 522 -15.44 -9.22 -44.23
CA LYS A 522 -15.14 -8.83 -42.85
C LYS A 522 -14.36 -9.94 -42.15
N LEU A 523 -13.05 -9.71 -41.97
CA LEU A 523 -12.17 -10.68 -41.30
C LEU A 523 -12.69 -11.04 -39.91
N THR A 524 -12.85 -12.35 -39.68
CA THR A 524 -13.19 -12.93 -38.40
C THR A 524 -12.09 -13.89 -37.99
N ARG A 525 -11.65 -13.84 -36.72
CA ARG A 525 -10.64 -14.78 -36.21
C ARG A 525 -11.14 -16.20 -36.33
N ILE A 526 -10.34 -17.11 -36.86
CA ILE A 526 -10.62 -18.54 -36.82
C ILE A 526 -10.33 -19.02 -35.40
N SER A 527 -11.38 -19.43 -34.71
CA SER A 527 -11.33 -19.91 -33.33
C SER A 527 -12.39 -20.98 -33.15
N ILE A 528 -12.23 -21.85 -32.15
CA ILE A 528 -13.22 -22.89 -31.82
C ILE A 528 -14.63 -22.28 -31.68
N ALA A 529 -14.74 -21.10 -31.06
CA ALA A 529 -16.00 -20.40 -30.86
C ALA A 529 -16.58 -19.75 -32.14
N SER A 530 -15.77 -19.32 -33.11
CA SER A 530 -16.27 -18.80 -34.39
C SER A 530 -16.69 -19.94 -35.32
N ILE A 531 -15.87 -20.99 -35.44
CA ILE A 531 -16.21 -22.22 -36.16
C ILE A 531 -17.51 -22.82 -35.59
N GLY A 532 -17.59 -22.98 -34.27
CA GLY A 532 -18.76 -23.54 -33.59
C GLY A 532 -20.04 -22.73 -33.77
N ARG A 533 -19.94 -21.40 -33.88
CA ARG A 533 -21.09 -20.53 -34.19
C ARG A 533 -21.54 -20.70 -35.64
N GLU A 534 -20.59 -20.78 -36.57
CA GLU A 534 -20.87 -20.96 -38.00
C GLU A 534 -21.63 -22.27 -38.25
N ILE A 535 -21.18 -23.37 -37.65
CA ILE A 535 -21.83 -24.69 -37.81
C ILE A 535 -23.04 -24.89 -36.89
N LYS A 536 -23.44 -23.87 -36.12
CA LYS A 536 -24.51 -23.92 -35.09
C LYS A 536 -24.35 -25.05 -34.05
N LYS A 537 -23.11 -25.50 -33.82
CA LYS A 537 -22.77 -26.58 -32.87
C LYS A 537 -21.69 -26.14 -31.87
N LYS A 538 -21.72 -24.87 -31.43
CA LYS A 538 -20.75 -24.28 -30.49
C LYS A 538 -20.52 -25.13 -29.23
N ALA A 539 -21.59 -25.56 -28.57
CA ALA A 539 -21.49 -26.36 -27.35
C ALA A 539 -20.82 -27.72 -27.58
N LEU A 540 -20.97 -28.31 -28.77
CA LEU A 540 -20.32 -29.57 -29.13
C LEU A 540 -18.80 -29.39 -29.22
N LEU A 541 -18.33 -28.35 -29.91
CA LEU A 541 -16.90 -28.08 -30.05
C LEU A 541 -16.26 -27.54 -28.77
N GLU A 542 -17.00 -26.84 -27.90
CA GLU A 542 -16.44 -26.34 -26.63
C GLU A 542 -16.39 -27.41 -25.53
N LYS A 543 -17.34 -28.36 -25.52
CA LYS A 543 -17.49 -29.33 -24.41
C LYS A 543 -17.12 -30.77 -24.74
N HIS A 544 -17.09 -31.12 -26.02
CA HIS A 544 -16.96 -32.52 -26.47
C HIS A 544 -15.93 -32.71 -27.60
N LEU A 545 -14.99 -31.78 -27.76
CA LEU A 545 -13.94 -31.88 -28.78
C LEU A 545 -12.96 -33.03 -28.51
N ASP A 546 -12.82 -33.42 -27.25
CA ASP A 546 -12.10 -34.62 -26.79
C ASP A 546 -12.64 -35.91 -27.43
N LYS A 547 -13.93 -35.94 -27.80
CA LYS A 547 -14.59 -37.10 -28.43
C LYS A 547 -14.56 -37.08 -29.96
N LEU A 548 -13.92 -36.07 -30.56
CA LEU A 548 -13.86 -35.85 -32.01
C LEU A 548 -12.39 -35.72 -32.44
N PRO A 549 -11.58 -36.81 -32.39
CA PRO A 549 -10.14 -36.75 -32.57
C PRO A 549 -9.71 -36.20 -33.94
N LYS A 550 -10.38 -36.57 -35.04
CA LYS A 550 -10.03 -36.05 -36.38
C LYS A 550 -10.37 -34.57 -36.50
N THR A 551 -11.56 -34.18 -36.04
CA THR A 551 -11.98 -32.77 -35.99
C THR A 551 -11.02 -31.94 -35.14
N ARG A 552 -10.57 -32.48 -34.00
CA ARG A 552 -9.64 -31.80 -33.09
C ARG A 552 -8.28 -31.52 -33.75
N VAL A 553 -7.73 -32.51 -34.47
CA VAL A 553 -6.46 -32.34 -35.19
C VAL A 553 -6.59 -31.23 -36.23
N TYR A 554 -7.63 -31.25 -37.06
CA TYR A 554 -7.84 -30.21 -38.06
C TYR A 554 -8.03 -28.83 -37.43
N ILE A 555 -8.89 -28.70 -36.40
CA ILE A 555 -9.11 -27.43 -35.69
C ILE A 555 -7.82 -26.88 -35.11
N SER A 556 -6.94 -27.73 -34.56
CA SER A 556 -5.66 -27.29 -34.01
C SER A 556 -4.69 -26.71 -35.04
N GLN A 557 -4.83 -27.11 -36.31
CA GLN A 557 -4.01 -26.62 -37.43
C GLN A 557 -4.50 -25.28 -38.00
N VAL A 558 -5.81 -25.01 -37.90
CA VAL A 558 -6.44 -23.84 -38.54
C VAL A 558 -6.83 -22.71 -37.58
N VAL A 559 -6.84 -22.96 -36.27
CA VAL A 559 -7.18 -21.93 -35.27
C VAL A 559 -6.05 -20.92 -35.13
N GLU A 560 -6.41 -19.65 -35.22
CA GLU A 560 -5.48 -18.53 -35.08
C GLU A 560 -5.35 -18.11 -33.62
N SER A 561 -4.11 -17.83 -33.19
CA SER A 561 -3.88 -17.04 -31.98
C SER A 561 -4.34 -15.59 -32.18
N ILE A 562 -4.34 -14.80 -31.10
CA ILE A 562 -4.59 -13.36 -31.21
C ILE A 562 -3.55 -12.71 -32.14
N HIS A 563 -2.29 -13.15 -32.06
CA HIS A 563 -1.18 -12.62 -32.83
C HIS A 563 -1.30 -12.97 -34.33
N ASP A 564 -1.60 -14.24 -34.66
CA ASP A 564 -1.74 -14.67 -36.07
C ASP A 564 -2.89 -13.94 -36.77
N PHE A 565 -3.98 -13.70 -36.05
CA PHE A 565 -5.09 -12.91 -36.57
C PHE A 565 -4.74 -11.43 -36.77
N GLN A 566 -3.90 -10.85 -35.90
CA GLN A 566 -3.39 -9.50 -36.09
C GLN A 566 -2.53 -9.43 -37.35
N ILE A 567 -1.62 -10.39 -37.58
CA ILE A 567 -0.83 -10.51 -38.81
C ILE A 567 -1.74 -10.59 -40.04
N ARG A 568 -2.76 -11.45 -40.04
CA ARG A 568 -3.67 -11.60 -41.19
C ARG A 568 -4.42 -10.30 -41.50
N ARG A 569 -4.86 -9.56 -40.48
CA ARG A 569 -5.50 -8.24 -40.65
C ARG A 569 -4.54 -7.19 -41.19
N PHE A 570 -3.27 -7.22 -40.76
CA PHE A 570 -2.23 -6.37 -41.32
C PHE A 570 -1.98 -6.66 -42.80
N LYS A 571 -1.74 -7.93 -43.16
CA LYS A 571 -1.53 -8.35 -44.56
C LYS A 571 -2.71 -7.96 -45.45
N TRP A 572 -3.93 -8.19 -44.98
CA TRP A 572 -5.14 -7.78 -45.69
C TRP A 572 -5.21 -6.26 -45.88
N ALA A 573 -4.92 -5.47 -44.83
CA ALA A 573 -4.95 -4.01 -44.92
C ALA A 573 -3.92 -3.46 -45.91
N ILE A 574 -2.72 -4.04 -45.96
CA ILE A 574 -1.68 -3.68 -46.95
C ILE A 574 -2.15 -4.01 -48.37
N GLN A 575 -2.68 -5.21 -48.59
CA GLN A 575 -3.20 -5.60 -49.91
C GLN A 575 -4.33 -4.69 -50.38
N GLU A 576 -5.24 -4.31 -49.49
CA GLU A 576 -6.34 -3.39 -49.83
C GLU A 576 -5.87 -1.96 -50.07
N CYS A 577 -4.84 -1.47 -49.36
CA CYS A 577 -4.22 -0.19 -49.70
C CYS A 577 -3.57 -0.24 -51.09
N ARG A 578 -2.84 -1.32 -51.42
CA ARG A 578 -2.21 -1.51 -52.74
C ARG A 578 -3.25 -1.55 -53.86
N LYS A 579 -4.34 -2.30 -53.70
CA LYS A 579 -5.45 -2.35 -54.69
C LYS A 579 -6.14 -0.99 -54.89
N SER A 580 -6.24 -0.19 -53.84
CA SER A 580 -6.89 1.12 -53.86
C SER A 580 -5.97 2.24 -54.36
N GLY A 581 -4.71 1.96 -54.71
CA GLY A 581 -3.72 2.97 -55.10
C GLY A 581 -3.30 3.91 -53.95
N GLU A 582 -3.53 3.52 -52.70
CA GLU A 582 -3.26 4.34 -51.52
C GLU A 582 -1.82 4.17 -51.04
N GLU A 583 -1.17 5.27 -50.67
CA GLU A 583 0.15 5.24 -50.04
C GLU A 583 0.13 4.45 -48.71
N LEU A 584 1.14 3.60 -48.53
CA LEU A 584 1.26 2.70 -47.39
C LEU A 584 1.83 3.45 -46.17
N ILE A 585 0.98 4.19 -45.47
CA ILE A 585 1.35 4.90 -44.25
C ILE A 585 0.93 4.11 -43.00
N GLY A 586 1.87 3.97 -42.06
CA GLY A 586 1.73 3.43 -40.70
C GLY A 586 0.33 3.38 -40.09
N TRP A 587 -0.16 4.57 -39.75
CA TRP A 587 -1.44 4.75 -39.07
C TRP A 587 -2.65 4.40 -39.96
N LYS A 588 -2.53 4.53 -41.29
CA LYS A 588 -3.60 4.25 -42.25
C LYS A 588 -3.85 2.75 -42.36
N VAL A 589 -2.79 1.95 -42.45
CA VAL A 589 -2.87 0.49 -42.40
C VAL A 589 -3.42 0.02 -41.06
N LEU A 590 -2.98 0.59 -39.93
CA LEU A 590 -3.53 0.28 -38.60
C LEU A 590 -5.04 0.55 -38.51
N ARG A 591 -5.48 1.70 -39.03
CA ARG A 591 -6.90 2.07 -39.05
C ARG A 591 -7.70 1.12 -39.92
N LYS A 592 -7.23 0.79 -41.13
CA LYS A 592 -7.91 -0.16 -42.05
C LYS A 592 -7.94 -1.57 -41.47
N ALA A 593 -6.83 -2.00 -40.86
CA ALA A 593 -6.73 -3.25 -40.12
C ALA A 593 -7.58 -3.25 -38.85
N GLY A 594 -8.05 -2.11 -38.33
CA GLY A 594 -8.80 -1.97 -37.08
C GLY A 594 -7.98 -2.37 -35.84
N LEU A 595 -6.70 -2.01 -35.82
CA LEU A 595 -5.73 -2.27 -34.77
C LEU A 595 -5.21 -0.95 -34.16
N SER A 596 -4.70 -1.01 -32.93
CA SER A 596 -4.07 0.14 -32.24
C SER A 596 -2.64 -0.23 -31.85
N LYS A 597 -1.69 0.72 -31.99
CA LYS A 597 -0.27 0.51 -31.63
C LYS A 597 -0.10 0.03 -30.18
N LYS A 598 -0.98 0.45 -29.27
CA LYS A 598 -0.99 0.02 -27.84
C LYS A 598 -1.32 -1.47 -27.63
N ASN A 599 -1.97 -2.11 -28.60
CA ASN A 599 -2.44 -3.49 -28.49
C ASN A 599 -1.54 -4.49 -29.26
N LEU A 600 -0.42 -4.02 -29.81
CA LEU A 600 0.61 -4.83 -30.45
C LEU A 600 1.71 -5.09 -29.42
N LYS A 601 2.24 -6.33 -29.39
CA LYS A 601 3.30 -6.70 -28.45
C LYS A 601 4.67 -6.46 -29.09
N GLY A 602 5.58 -5.84 -28.34
CA GLY A 602 6.97 -5.60 -28.76
C GLY A 602 7.10 -4.72 -30.00
N ASP A 603 8.22 -4.84 -30.69
CA ASP A 603 8.57 -4.04 -31.87
C ASP A 603 7.84 -4.52 -33.14
N PHE A 604 6.87 -5.45 -33.01
CA PHE A 604 6.13 -6.07 -34.12
C PHE A 604 5.62 -5.06 -35.15
N TYR A 605 5.10 -3.91 -34.69
CA TYR A 605 4.64 -2.88 -35.60
C TYR A 605 5.78 -2.33 -36.46
N ASP A 606 6.92 -2.02 -35.84
CA ASP A 606 8.06 -1.39 -36.50
C ASP A 606 8.80 -2.42 -37.39
N THR A 607 8.99 -3.67 -36.92
CA THR A 607 9.59 -4.78 -37.70
C THR A 607 8.73 -5.20 -38.90
N PHE A 608 7.42 -5.38 -38.71
CA PHE A 608 6.53 -5.84 -39.78
C PHE A 608 6.35 -4.76 -40.86
N PHE A 609 6.33 -3.48 -40.46
CA PHE A 609 6.30 -2.37 -41.41
C PHE A 609 7.57 -2.27 -42.24
N SER A 610 8.75 -2.42 -41.62
CA SER A 610 10.03 -2.37 -42.36
C SER A 610 10.22 -3.53 -43.34
N GLU A 611 9.55 -4.66 -43.13
CA GLU A 611 9.66 -5.84 -44.01
C GLU A 611 8.66 -5.86 -45.18
N ASN A 612 7.56 -5.09 -45.12
CA ASN A 612 6.43 -5.21 -46.05
C ASN A 612 6.08 -3.92 -46.82
N ILE A 613 6.81 -2.84 -46.54
CA ILE A 613 6.82 -1.57 -47.28
C ILE A 613 8.24 -1.36 -47.77
#